data_AF-A0A9D3WF94-F1
#
_entry.id   AF-A0A9D3WF94-F1
#
_cell.length_a   1.000
_cell.length_b   1.000
_cell.length_c   1.000
_cell.angle_alpha   90.00
_cell.angle_beta   90.00
_cell.angle_gamma   90.00
#
_symmetry.space_group_name_H-M   'P 1'
#
loop_
_entity.id
_entity.type
_entity.pdbx_description
1 polymer ?
#
loop_
_entity_poly.entity_id
_entity_poly.type
_entity_poly.pdbx_seq_one_letter_code
_entity_poly.pdbx_strand_id
1 'polypeptide(L)'
;MEDVAPKVSYRTKLMGSQNSTDPFQALEDFEVQEGNVKTEVINGIPSIIFFERVHKFVEMKMAKTMVIKLLGRKITFNAILNIITILWKTKSYFQLMDLENDYCLVQFNDKEDFKNVLTKGP
;
A
#
# COMPACT_ATOMS: atom_id res chain seq x y z
N MET A 1 -7.43 -39.31 13.31
CA MET A 1 -7.79 -37.88 13.32
C MET A 1 -6.48 -37.12 13.35
N GLU A 2 -6.01 -36.67 12.18
CA GLU A 2 -4.79 -35.87 12.11
C GLU A 2 -5.10 -34.44 12.53
N ASP A 3 -4.35 -33.96 13.52
CA ASP A 3 -4.38 -32.60 14.02
C ASP A 3 -3.62 -31.71 13.03
N VAL A 4 -4.34 -31.04 12.12
CA VAL A 4 -3.74 -30.10 11.18
C VAL A 4 -3.44 -28.81 11.95
N ALA A 5 -2.20 -28.71 12.44
CA ALA A 5 -1.71 -27.48 13.04
C ALA A 5 -1.89 -26.31 12.07
N PRO A 6 -2.39 -25.14 12.52
CA PRO A 6 -2.63 -24.00 11.64
C PRO A 6 -1.30 -23.54 11.02
N LYS A 7 -1.28 -23.41 9.70
CA LYS A 7 -0.11 -22.95 8.94
C LYS A 7 0.15 -21.48 9.28
N VAL A 8 0.99 -21.23 10.28
CA VAL A 8 1.41 -19.89 10.67
C VAL A 8 2.28 -19.29 9.57
N SER A 9 1.85 -18.16 8.99
CA SER A 9 2.59 -17.43 7.96
C SER A 9 3.93 -16.89 8.51
N TYR A 10 4.94 -16.79 7.62
CA TYR A 10 6.27 -16.25 7.94
C TYR A 10 6.19 -14.85 8.58
N ARG A 11 5.28 -13.99 8.09
CA ARG A 11 5.04 -12.66 8.65
C ARG A 11 4.54 -12.72 10.10
N THR A 12 3.66 -13.65 10.43
CA THR A 12 3.13 -13.82 11.79
C THR A 12 4.25 -14.19 12.78
N LYS A 13 5.21 -15.01 12.33
CA LYS A 13 6.42 -15.31 13.13
C LYS A 13 7.34 -14.09 13.29
N LEU A 14 7.43 -13.24 12.27
CA LEU A 14 8.31 -12.06 12.29
C LEU A 14 7.73 -10.86 13.05
N MET A 15 6.45 -10.57 12.88
CA MET A 15 5.80 -9.36 13.38
C MET A 15 5.17 -9.54 14.77
N GLY A 16 5.10 -10.79 15.27
CA GLY A 16 4.34 -11.14 16.47
C GLY A 16 2.81 -11.05 16.25
N SER A 17 2.04 -11.70 17.13
CA SER A 17 0.57 -11.66 17.07
C SER A 17 0.05 -10.28 17.48
N GLN A 18 0.03 -9.34 16.54
CA GLN A 18 -0.65 -8.06 16.73
C GLN A 18 -2.14 -8.27 16.44
N ASN A 19 -2.98 -8.16 17.48
CA ASN A 19 -4.45 -8.14 17.36
C ASN A 19 -4.96 -6.80 16.82
N SER A 20 -4.23 -6.16 15.91
CA SER A 20 -4.80 -5.12 15.08
C SER A 20 -5.59 -5.83 13.99
N THR A 21 -6.90 -5.60 13.92
CA THR A 21 -7.67 -5.79 12.69
C THR A 21 -7.05 -4.85 11.65
N ASP A 22 -5.97 -5.32 11.04
CA ASP A 22 -5.26 -4.62 9.98
C ASP A 22 -6.22 -4.62 8.78
N PRO A 23 -6.72 -3.46 8.33
CA PRO A 23 -7.55 -3.39 7.12
C PRO A 23 -6.81 -3.92 5.88
N PHE A 24 -5.48 -4.10 5.94
CA PHE A 24 -4.70 -4.77 4.92
C PHE A 24 -4.87 -6.30 4.91
N GLN A 25 -5.24 -6.95 6.02
CA GLN A 25 -5.47 -8.41 6.06
C GLN A 25 -6.66 -8.83 5.18
N ALA A 26 -7.75 -8.07 5.16
CA ALA A 26 -8.93 -8.41 4.35
C ALA A 26 -8.74 -8.17 2.84
N LEU A 27 -7.66 -7.49 2.44
CA LEU A 27 -7.35 -7.16 1.04
C LEU A 27 -6.05 -7.83 0.55
N GLU A 28 -5.47 -8.78 1.29
CA GLU A 28 -4.28 -9.52 0.88
C GLU A 28 -4.60 -10.73 -0.01
N ASP A 29 -5.86 -11.17 -0.06
CA ASP A 29 -6.28 -12.36 -0.82
C ASP A 29 -6.69 -12.04 -2.28
N PHE A 30 -5.99 -11.12 -2.96
CA PHE A 30 -6.22 -10.93 -4.40
C PHE A 30 -5.45 -11.97 -5.21
N GLU A 31 -6.15 -13.02 -5.60
CA GLU A 31 -5.61 -14.02 -6.51
C GLU A 31 -5.85 -13.62 -7.97
N VAL A 32 -4.77 -13.60 -8.75
CA VAL A 32 -4.83 -13.40 -10.20
C VAL A 32 -5.34 -14.70 -10.83
N GLN A 33 -6.56 -14.67 -11.37
CA GLN A 33 -7.20 -15.80 -12.02
C GLN A 33 -6.97 -15.78 -13.54
N GLU A 34 -7.20 -16.93 -14.19
CA GLU A 34 -7.25 -17.02 -15.64
C GLU A 34 -8.33 -16.06 -16.18
N GLY A 35 -7.98 -15.25 -17.18
CA GLY A 35 -8.85 -14.18 -17.68
C GLY A 35 -8.76 -12.84 -16.93
N ASN A 36 -7.91 -12.70 -15.90
CA ASN A 36 -7.57 -11.40 -15.30
C ASN A 36 -6.38 -10.71 -16.00
N VAL A 37 -5.55 -11.48 -16.70
CA VAL A 37 -4.35 -11.01 -17.38
C VAL A 37 -4.23 -11.69 -18.75
N LYS A 38 -3.76 -10.95 -19.74
CA LYS A 38 -3.29 -11.49 -21.02
C LYS A 38 -1.83 -11.09 -21.22
N THR A 39 -1.00 -12.03 -21.64
CA THR A 39 0.40 -11.75 -21.98
C THR A 39 0.61 -11.90 -23.48
N GLU A 40 1.36 -10.97 -24.06
CA GLU A 40 1.67 -10.95 -25.49
C GLU A 40 3.11 -10.50 -25.71
N VAL A 41 3.64 -10.69 -26.91
CA VAL A 41 4.94 -10.11 -27.30
C VAL A 41 4.69 -9.17 -28.47
N ILE A 42 4.89 -7.88 -28.25
CA ILE A 42 4.68 -6.84 -29.26
C ILE A 42 6.06 -6.31 -29.65
N ASN A 43 6.47 -6.52 -30.90
CA ASN A 43 7.79 -6.13 -31.41
C ASN A 43 8.96 -6.67 -30.57
N GLY A 44 8.85 -7.91 -30.08
CA GLY A 44 9.86 -8.53 -29.21
C GLY A 44 9.82 -8.07 -27.75
N ILE A 45 8.91 -7.15 -27.39
CA ILE A 45 8.75 -6.66 -26.02
C ILE A 45 7.59 -7.42 -25.35
N PRO A 46 7.80 -8.06 -24.19
CA PRO A 46 6.72 -8.68 -23.44
C PRO A 46 5.74 -7.61 -22.95
N SER A 47 4.47 -7.82 -23.24
CA SER A 47 3.35 -6.96 -22.85
C SER A 47 2.43 -7.74 -21.93
N ILE A 48 1.98 -7.07 -20.86
CA ILE A 48 1.05 -7.62 -19.88
C ILE A 48 -0.17 -6.70 -19.87
N ILE A 49 -1.32 -7.26 -20.24
CA ILE A 49 -2.59 -6.55 -20.29
C ILE A 49 -3.43 -7.00 -19.11
N PHE A 50 -3.81 -6.05 -18.26
CA PHE A 50 -4.71 -6.28 -17.13
C PHE A 50 -6.15 -6.04 -17.55
N PHE A 51 -7.05 -6.92 -17.09
CA PHE A 51 -8.49 -6.73 -17.29
C PHE A 51 -9.11 -5.97 -16.11
N GLU A 52 -10.36 -5.52 -16.32
CA GLU A 52 -11.11 -4.62 -15.44
C GLU A 52 -11.06 -4.99 -13.94
N ARG A 53 -11.12 -6.29 -13.62
CA ARG A 53 -11.09 -6.75 -12.23
C ARG A 53 -9.79 -6.36 -11.52
N VAL A 54 -8.65 -6.44 -12.20
CA VAL A 54 -7.35 -6.08 -11.63
C VAL A 54 -7.29 -4.57 -11.43
N HIS A 55 -7.78 -3.78 -12.39
CA HIS A 55 -7.85 -2.32 -12.26
C HIS A 55 -8.70 -1.90 -11.05
N LYS A 56 -9.92 -2.42 -10.90
CA LYS A 56 -10.79 -2.16 -9.75
C LYS A 56 -10.14 -2.54 -8.43
N PHE A 57 -9.41 -3.65 -8.40
CA PHE A 57 -8.69 -4.07 -7.20
C PHE A 57 -7.61 -3.05 -6.82
N VAL A 58 -6.78 -2.62 -7.78
CA VAL A 58 -5.73 -1.62 -7.55
C VAL A 58 -6.33 -0.28 -7.10
N GLU A 59 -7.40 0.18 -7.76
CA GLU A 59 -8.12 1.40 -7.38
C GLU A 59 -8.64 1.32 -5.94
N MET A 60 -9.29 0.22 -5.58
CA MET A 60 -9.80 0.01 -4.22
C MET A 60 -8.66 -0.02 -3.20
N LYS A 61 -7.54 -0.69 -3.52
CA LYS A 61 -6.36 -0.77 -2.64
C LYS A 61 -5.70 0.60 -2.44
N MET A 62 -5.69 1.45 -3.47
CA MET A 62 -5.06 2.77 -3.46
C MET A 62 -6.02 3.92 -3.10
N ALA A 63 -7.28 3.63 -2.78
CA ALA A 63 -8.32 4.64 -2.57
C ALA A 63 -8.04 5.64 -1.42
N LYS A 64 -7.16 5.28 -0.48
CA LYS A 64 -6.72 6.15 0.64
C LYS A 64 -5.23 6.48 0.53
N THR A 65 -4.70 6.55 -0.69
CA THR A 65 -3.29 6.88 -0.94
C THR A 65 -3.17 8.31 -1.48
N MET A 66 -2.23 9.07 -0.93
CA MET A 66 -1.85 10.39 -1.43
C MET A 66 -0.49 10.33 -2.10
N VAL A 67 -0.37 10.98 -3.26
CA VAL A 67 0.92 11.26 -3.89
C VAL A 67 1.39 12.62 -3.38
N ILE A 68 2.54 12.66 -2.73
CA ILE A 68 3.18 13.90 -2.28
C ILE A 68 4.46 14.15 -3.05
N LYS A 69 4.75 15.41 -3.36
CA LYS A 69 6.03 15.85 -3.92
C LYS A 69 6.80 16.62 -2.85
N LEU A 70 8.04 16.21 -2.62
CA LEU A 70 8.94 16.92 -1.73
C LEU A 70 9.59 18.06 -2.50
N LEU A 71 9.54 19.27 -1.93
CA LEU A 71 10.13 20.46 -2.52
C LEU A 71 11.35 20.87 -1.69
N GLY A 72 12.39 21.34 -2.38
CA GLY A 72 13.61 21.84 -1.75
C GLY A 72 14.75 20.83 -1.75
N ARG A 73 15.48 20.73 -0.62
CA ARG A 73 16.65 19.86 -0.51
C ARG A 73 16.21 18.41 -0.42
N LYS A 74 16.91 17.55 -1.16
CA LYS A 74 16.75 16.10 -1.02
C LYS A 74 17.12 15.68 0.41
N ILE A 75 16.18 15.03 1.09
CA ILE A 75 16.33 14.49 2.43
C ILE A 75 16.20 12.97 2.40
N THR A 76 16.67 12.29 3.45
CA THR A 76 16.57 10.83 3.53
C THR A 76 15.14 10.39 3.80
N PHE A 77 14.80 9.17 3.35
CA PHE A 77 13.49 8.56 3.59
C PHE A 77 13.06 8.61 5.06
N ASN A 78 13.97 8.30 5.98
CA ASN A 78 13.68 8.32 7.42
C ASN A 78 13.38 9.74 7.94
N ALA A 79 14.04 10.77 7.39
CA ALA A 79 13.75 12.15 7.72
C ALA A 79 12.35 12.55 7.21
N ILE A 80 11.98 12.13 6.00
CA ILE A 80 10.64 12.35 5.41
C ILE A 80 9.58 11.71 6.30
N LEU A 81 9.75 10.43 6.63
CA LEU A 81 8.84 9.69 7.50
C LEU A 81 8.63 10.41 8.83
N ASN A 82 9.71 10.85 9.48
CA ASN A 82 9.64 11.54 10.77
C ASN A 82 8.91 12.89 10.65
N ILE A 83 9.24 13.70 9.63
CA ILE A 83 8.58 14.99 9.39
C ILE A 83 7.08 14.80 9.19
N ILE A 84 6.68 13.89 8.29
CA ILE A 84 5.28 13.61 7.99
C ILE A 84 4.52 13.14 9.23
N THR A 85 5.14 12.25 10.02
CA THR A 85 4.54 11.73 11.26
C THR A 85 4.26 12.83 12.28
N ILE A 86 5.21 13.76 12.46
CA ILE A 86 5.08 14.89 13.40
C ILE A 86 4.04 15.90 12.90
N LEU A 87 4.04 16.17 11.60
CA LEU A 87 3.21 17.17 10.94
C LEU A 87 1.73 16.80 10.99
N TRP A 88 1.37 15.61 10.52
CA TRP A 88 -0.03 15.23 10.34
C TRP A 88 -0.70 14.66 11.59
N LYS A 89 0.08 14.20 12.59
CA LYS A 89 -0.44 13.68 13.86
C LYS A 89 -1.61 12.71 13.68
N THR A 90 -1.45 11.75 12.77
CA THR A 90 -2.49 10.79 12.41
C THR A 90 -2.88 9.92 13.61
N LYS A 91 -4.17 9.55 13.69
CA LYS A 91 -4.67 8.65 14.74
C LYS A 91 -4.20 7.22 14.50
N SER A 92 -4.07 6.82 13.24
CA SER A 92 -3.61 5.50 12.81
C SER A 92 -2.26 5.58 12.10
N TYR A 93 -1.62 4.42 11.98
CA TYR A 93 -0.42 4.27 11.17
C TYR A 93 -0.72 4.46 9.68
N PHE A 94 0.28 4.89 8.93
CA PHE A 94 0.25 4.97 7.48
C PHE A 94 1.50 4.30 6.91
N GLN A 95 1.44 3.88 5.65
CA GLN A 95 2.59 3.38 4.92
C GLN A 95 3.15 4.48 4.03
N LEU A 96 4.47 4.66 4.05
CA LEU A 96 5.19 5.55 3.16
C LEU A 96 5.96 4.71 2.16
N MET A 97 5.77 4.95 0.87
CA MET A 97 6.52 4.30 -0.20
C MET A 97 7.27 5.36 -0.99
N ASP A 98 8.58 5.19 -1.11
CA ASP A 98 9.42 6.08 -1.91
C ASP A 98 9.15 5.87 -3.39
N LEU A 99 9.03 6.97 -4.14
CA LEU A 99 9.00 6.96 -5.59
C LEU A 99 10.21 7.74 -6.11
N GLU A 100 10.51 7.60 -7.39
CA GLU A 100 11.55 8.42 -8.02
C GLU A 100 11.12 9.90 -8.13
N ASN A 101 12.11 10.77 -8.37
CA ASN A 101 11.91 12.22 -8.60
C ASN A 101 11.27 12.96 -7.41
N ASP A 102 11.64 12.58 -6.19
CA ASP A 102 11.22 13.21 -4.93
C ASP A 102 9.70 13.15 -4.70
N TYR A 103 9.05 12.12 -5.25
CA TYR A 103 7.66 11.78 -4.94
C TYR A 103 7.61 10.67 -3.89
N CYS A 104 6.55 10.68 -3.07
CA CYS A 104 6.24 9.55 -2.20
C CYS A 104 4.74 9.23 -2.26
N LEU A 105 4.41 7.97 -2.03
CA LEU A 105 3.04 7.54 -1.74
C LEU A 105 2.84 7.45 -0.23
N VAL A 106 1.77 8.03 0.26
CA VAL A 106 1.32 7.86 1.64
C VAL A 106 -0.01 7.15 1.63
N GLN A 107 -0.05 5.91 2.10
CA GLN A 107 -1.26 5.11 2.18
C GLN A 107 -1.77 5.08 3.61
N PHE A 108 -3.00 5.57 3.82
CA PHE A 108 -3.59 5.72 5.14
C PHE A 108 -4.47 4.53 5.53
N ASN A 109 -4.35 4.10 6.78
CA ASN A 109 -5.26 3.09 7.34
C ASN A 109 -6.61 3.66 7.69
N ASP A 110 -6.65 4.86 8.25
CA ASP A 110 -7.88 5.52 8.64
C ASP A 110 -8.36 6.52 7.57
N LYS A 111 -9.68 6.54 7.33
CA LYS A 111 -10.30 7.39 6.32
C LYS A 111 -10.40 8.84 6.80
N GLU A 112 -10.55 9.07 8.10
CA GLU A 112 -10.61 10.41 8.67
C GLU A 112 -9.23 11.06 8.61
N ASP A 113 -8.16 10.33 8.94
CA ASP A 113 -6.76 10.78 8.80
C ASP A 113 -6.46 11.20 7.35
N PHE A 114 -6.78 10.34 6.37
CA PHE A 114 -6.62 10.65 4.94
C PHE A 114 -7.35 11.95 4.56
N LYS A 115 -8.63 12.07 4.96
CA LYS A 115 -9.44 13.26 4.64
C LYS A 115 -8.90 14.51 5.32
N ASN A 116 -8.49 14.41 6.58
CA ASN A 116 -7.95 15.52 7.34
C ASN A 116 -6.67 16.05 6.68
N VAL A 117 -5.73 15.18 6.36
CA VAL A 117 -4.49 15.56 5.67
C VAL A 117 -4.80 16.18 4.30
N LEU A 118 -5.70 15.57 3.53
CA LEU A 118 -6.05 16.07 2.19
C LEU A 118 -6.71 17.45 2.22
N THR A 119 -7.54 17.73 3.23
CA THR A 119 -8.36 18.96 3.27
C THR A 119 -7.77 20.09 4.10
N LYS A 120 -7.03 19.75 5.16
CA LYS A 120 -6.43 20.73 6.08
C LYS A 120 -4.95 20.98 5.77
N GLY A 121 -4.32 20.07 5.03
CA GLY A 121 -2.91 20.13 4.70
C GLY A 121 -1.98 19.70 5.84
N PRO A 122 -0.67 19.89 5.65
CA PRO A 122 0.36 20.02 6.69
C PRO A 122 -0.05 20.86 7.89
#